data_AF-A0A399ESX8-F1
#
_entry.id   AF-A0A399ESX8-F1
#
_cell.length_a   1.000
_cell.length_b   1.000
_cell.length_c   1.000
_cell.angle_alpha   90.00
_cell.angle_beta   90.00
_cell.angle_gamma   90.00
#
_symmetry.space_group_name_H-M   'P 1'
#
loop_
_entity.id
_entity.type
_entity.pdbx_description
1 polymer ?
#
loop_
_entity_poly.entity_id
_entity_poly.type
_entity_poly.pdbx_seq_one_letter_code
_entity_poly.pdbx_strand_id
1 'polypeptide(L)' 'MRRLVIELKDHPKRSITLMSGERMDAAIRKYAPHLRGLEPVQVFVQEYDPRLSTRFRYTPAPQLLELLRRELRQAPAA' A
#
# COMPACT_ATOMS: atom_id res chain seq x y z
N MET A 1 5.51 -14.54 1.92
CA MET A 1 5.84 -13.13 1.59
C MET A 1 4.53 -12.34 1.53
N ARG A 2 4.48 -11.16 2.16
CA ARG A 2 3.33 -10.23 2.12
C ARG A 2 3.79 -8.86 1.65
N ARG A 3 3.04 -8.24 0.74
CA ARG A 3 3.37 -6.95 0.13
C ARG A 3 2.11 -6.10 0.02
N LEU A 4 2.24 -4.80 0.18
CA LEU A 4 1.18 -3.85 -0.17
C LEU A 4 1.41 -3.38 -1.61
N VAL A 5 0.37 -3.44 -2.43
CA VAL A 5 0.38 -2.91 -3.79
C VAL A 5 -0.54 -1.71 -3.83
N ILE A 6 -0.02 -0.57 -4.25
CA ILE A 6 -0.72 0.71 -4.29
C ILE A 6 -0.90 1.08 -5.76
N GLU A 7 -2.15 1.16 -6.18
CA GLU A 7 -2.52 1.69 -7.49
C GLU A 7 -2.66 3.20 -7.40
N LEU A 8 -2.02 3.88 -8.35
CA LEU A 8 -1.98 5.33 -8.44
C LEU A 8 -2.66 5.74 -9.74
N LYS A 9 -3.37 6.86 -9.72
CA LYS A 9 -3.99 7.43 -10.91
C LYS A 9 -2.89 7.93 -11.85
N ASP A 10 -2.98 7.62 -13.13
CA ASP A 10 -2.05 8.06 -14.18
C ASP A 10 -0.56 7.75 -13.93
N HIS A 11 -0.28 6.82 -13.02
CA HIS A 11 1.08 6.46 -12.61
C HIS A 11 1.24 4.94 -12.45
N PRO A 12 2.47 4.40 -12.61
CA PRO A 12 2.74 2.99 -12.33
C PRO A 12 2.42 2.61 -10.88
N LYS A 13 1.98 1.36 -10.68
CA LYS A 13 1.73 0.81 -9.35
C LYS A 13 3.00 0.85 -8.50
N ARG A 14 2.85 1.12 -7.20
CA ARG A 14 3.92 1.04 -6.20
C ARG A 14 3.73 -0.18 -5.32
N SER A 15 4.84 -0.69 -4.79
CA SER A 15 4.87 -1.92 -4.02
C SER A 15 5.71 -1.74 -2.77
N ILE A 16 5.15 -2.09 -1.61
CA ILE A 16 5.83 -2.03 -0.31
C ILE A 16 5.96 -3.46 0.21
N THR A 17 7.18 -3.99 0.21
CA THR A 17 7.45 -5.27 0.88
C THR A 17 7.41 -5.04 2.38
N LEU A 18 6.58 -5.82 3.10
CA LEU A 18 6.49 -5.72 4.55
C LEU A 18 7.63 -6.50 5.20
N MET A 19 8.27 -5.89 6.20
CA MET A 19 9.27 -6.59 7.01
C MET A 19 8.60 -7.58 7.97
N SER A 20 9.34 -8.58 8.45
CA SER A 20 8.81 -9.55 9.41
C SER A 20 8.32 -8.84 10.69
N GLY A 21 7.09 -9.09 11.09
CA GLY A 21 6.45 -8.44 12.24
C GLY A 21 6.00 -6.99 12.03
N GLU A 22 6.26 -6.39 10.86
CA GLU A 22 5.82 -5.03 10.56
C GLU A 22 4.31 -4.99 10.32
N ARG A 23 3.64 -4.07 11.02
CA ARG A 23 2.22 -3.82 10.80
C ARG A 23 2.01 -3.03 9.51
N MET A 24 0.98 -3.41 8.74
CA MET A 24 0.65 -2.77 7.47
C MET A 24 0.36 -1.27 7.60
N ASP A 25 -0.28 -0.84 8.68
CA ASP A 25 -0.54 0.57 8.95
C ASP A 25 0.75 1.35 9.21
N ALA A 26 1.70 0.78 9.95
CA ALA A 26 3.02 1.37 10.16
C ALA A 26 3.80 1.50 8.85
N ALA A 27 3.77 0.47 7.99
CA ALA A 27 4.41 0.49 6.67
C ALA A 27 3.81 1.58 5.76
N ILE A 28 2.48 1.75 5.76
CA ILE A 28 1.81 2.83 5.01
C ILE A 28 2.28 4.20 5.50
N ARG A 29 2.27 4.45 6.82
CA ARG A 29 2.72 5.74 7.39
C ARG A 29 4.16 6.05 7.02
N LYS A 30 5.05 5.05 7.13
CA LYS A 30 6.46 5.16 6.76
C LYS A 30 6.64 5.49 5.28
N TYR A 31 5.83 4.91 4.40
CA TYR A 31 5.99 5.06 2.95
C TYR A 31 5.24 6.27 2.37
N ALA A 32 4.19 6.75 3.03
CA ALA A 32 3.34 7.85 2.56
C ALA A 32 4.12 9.11 2.11
N PRO A 33 5.22 9.56 2.75
CA PRO A 33 6.00 10.70 2.28
C PRO A 33 6.51 10.57 0.84
N HIS A 34 6.80 9.34 0.38
CA HIS A 34 7.28 9.07 -0.98
C HIS A 34 6.17 9.10 -2.05
N LEU A 35 4.91 9.18 -1.62
CA LEU A 35 3.73 9.22 -2.48
C LEU A 35 3.05 10.59 -2.50
N ARG A 36 3.67 11.62 -1.92
CA ARG A 36 3.15 12.99 -1.94
C ARG A 36 3.00 13.50 -3.37
N GLY A 37 1.86 14.16 -3.63
CA GLY A 37 1.50 14.64 -4.97
C GLY A 37 0.92 13.56 -5.90
N LEU A 38 0.89 12.29 -5.48
CA LEU A 38 0.28 11.19 -6.24
C LEU A 38 -1.11 10.88 -5.68
N GLU A 39 -2.04 10.47 -6.55
CA GLU A 39 -3.41 10.13 -6.16
C GLU A 39 -3.57 8.60 -6.04
N PRO A 40 -3.60 8.02 -4.82
CA PRO A 40 -3.87 6.60 -4.65
C PRO A 40 -5.34 6.27 -4.88
N VAL A 41 -5.57 5.28 -5.74
CA VAL A 41 -6.91 4.84 -6.17
C VAL A 41 -7.31 3.57 -5.43
N GLN A 42 -6.38 2.61 -5.30
CA GLN A 42 -6.62 1.33 -4.62
C GLN A 42 -5.37 0.86 -3.87
N VAL A 43 -5.58 0.09 -2.80
CA VAL A 43 -4.53 -0.62 -2.08
C VAL A 43 -4.93 -2.08 -1.97
N PHE A 44 -3.99 -2.97 -2.28
CA PHE A 44 -4.14 -4.42 -2.16
C PHE A 44 -3.08 -4.99 -1.21
N VAL A 45 -3.47 -6.02 -0.48
CA VAL A 45 -2.54 -6.92 0.19
C VAL A 45 -2.28 -8.08 -0.76
N GLN A 46 -1.03 -8.19 -1.22
CA GLN A 46 -0.54 -9.31 -2.00
C GLN A 46 0.07 -10.36 -1.07
N GLU A 47 -0.42 -11.59 -1.15
CA GLU A 47 0.04 -12.73 -0.35
C GLU A 47 0.39 -13.90 -1.25
N TYR A 48 1.48 -14.59 -0.92
CA TYR A 48 1.82 -15.85 -1.59
C TYR A 48 0.78 -16.93 -1.24
N ASP A 49 0.18 -17.52 -2.27
CA ASP A 49 -0.78 -18.61 -2.15
C ASP A 49 -0.43 -19.69 -3.20
N PRO A 50 0.17 -20.82 -2.78
CA PRO A 50 0.62 -21.86 -3.71
C PRO A 50 -0.52 -22.58 -4.43
N ARG A 51 -1.77 -22.39 -4.00
CA ARG A 51 -2.96 -23.02 -4.60
C ARG A 51 -3.47 -22.26 -5.83
N LEU A 52 -3.01 -21.03 -6.04
CA LEU A 52 -3.39 -20.20 -7.18
C LEU A 52 -2.40 -20.40 -8.34
N SER A 53 -2.90 -20.39 -9.57
CA SER A 53 -2.07 -20.46 -10.79
C SER A 53 -1.06 -19.30 -10.88
N THR A 54 -1.46 -18.11 -10.41
CA THR A 54 -0.61 -16.91 -10.33
C THR A 54 0.35 -16.90 -9.14
N ARG A 55 0.21 -17.86 -8.21
CA ARG A 55 0.93 -17.97 -6.92
C ARG A 55 0.74 -16.79 -5.95
N PHE A 56 -0.06 -15.79 -6.32
CA PHE A 56 -0.29 -14.60 -5.50
C PHE A 56 -1.77 -14.25 -5.46
N ARG A 57 -2.29 -14.10 -4.26
CA ARG A 57 -3.62 -13.56 -3.96
C ARG A 57 -3.51 -12.05 -3.75
N TYR A 58 -4.42 -11.29 -4.34
CA TYR A 58 -4.54 -9.85 -4.13
C TYR A 58 -5.87 -9.56 -3.47
N THR A 59 -5.82 -9.09 -2.22
CA THR A 59 -7.02 -8.76 -1.44
C THR A 59 -7.13 -7.24 -1.32
N PRO A 60 -8.23 -6.62 -1.78
CA PRO A 60 -8.45 -5.19 -1.57
C PRO A 60 -8.40 -4.81 -0.09
N ALA A 61 -7.76 -3.69 0.23
CA ALA A 61 -7.60 -3.17 1.58
C ALA A 61 -8.04 -1.69 1.66
N PRO A 62 -9.35 -1.42 1.55
CA PRO A 62 -9.89 -0.05 1.57
C PRO A 62 -9.49 0.73 2.82
N GLN A 63 -9.39 0.07 3.98
CA GLN A 63 -8.94 0.68 5.24
C GLN A 63 -7.49 1.22 5.17
N LEU A 64 -6.62 0.56 4.39
CA LEU A 64 -5.24 1.03 4.17
C LEU A 64 -5.18 2.16 3.15
N LEU A 65 -6.08 2.16 2.17
CA LEU A 65 -6.25 3.28 1.24
C LEU A 65 -6.70 4.54 1.96
N GLU A 66 -7.70 4.44 2.85
CA GLU A 66 -8.17 5.56 3.67
C GLU A 66 -7.07 6.12 4.57
N LEU A 67 -6.32 5.22 5.22
CA LEU A 67 -5.14 5.60 6.00
C LEU A 67 -4.14 6.36 5.12
N LEU A 68 -3.74 5.80 3.98
CA LEU A 68 -2.78 6.45 3.07
C LEU A 68 -3.27 7.84 2.63
N ARG A 69 -4.55 7.98 2.25
CA ARG A 69 -5.14 9.28 1.89
C ARG A 69 -5.14 10.27 3.05
N ARG A 70 -5.28 9.81 4.29
CA ARG A 70 -5.14 10.67 5.47
C ARG A 70 -3.70 11.12 5.65
N GLU A 71 -2.74 10.20 5.61
CA GLU A 71 -1.31 10.52 5.77
C GLU A 71 -0.81 11.47 4.66
N LEU A 72 -1.31 11.34 3.43
CA LEU A 72 -0.97 12.23 2.32
C LEU A 72 -1.54 13.65 2.46
N ARG A 73 -2.69 13.80 3.14
CA ARG A 73 -3.29 15.12 3.43
C ARG A 73 -2.63 15.82 4.61
N GLN A 74 -2.04 15.07 5.53
CA GLN A 74 -1.22 15.60 6.61
C GLN A 74 0.13 16.04 6.04
N ALA A 75 0.17 17.20 5.39
CA ALA A 75 1.42 17.92 5.20
C ALA A 75 2.09 18.11 6.57
N PRO A 76 3.44 18.06 6.68
CA PRO A 76 4.06 18.53 7.91
C PRO A 76 3.64 19.99 8.07
N ALA A 77 3.11 20.35 9.23
CA ALA A 77 3.08 21.76 9.61
C ALA A 77 4.53 22.24 9.49
N ALA A 78 4.77 23.14 8.54
CA ALA A 78 6.07 23.75 8.32
C ALA A 78 6.49 24.53 9.56
#